data_AF-A0A538F4E0-F1
#
_entry.id   AF-A0A538F4E0-F1
#
_cell.length_a   1.000
_cell.length_b   1.000
_cell.length_c   1.000
_cell.angle_alpha   90.00
_cell.angle_beta   90.00
_cell.angle_gamma   90.00
#
_symmetry.space_group_name_H-M   'P 1'
#
loop_
_entity.id
_entity.type
_entity.pdbx_description
1 polymer ?
#
loop_
_entity_poly.entity_id
_entity_poly.type
_entity_poly.pdbx_seq_one_letter_code
_entity_poly.pdbx_strand_id
1 'polypeptide(L)'
;MRRLLVTGLLALALPAAAAAAGDQQLGYRLFGQYCVACHGVAGSGIAPARVIGTGPQRVPRQQLGLAPSLQGVGALAADFYLRTGYMPLQHVGLQPRRKPVIFDEPQLEGLIAYVASLGRGPKVPKPHPERGSLSEGMQLFTDHCAGCHQVVGEGGYVTGALPPPLKDATSTQIAEAIRIGPYVMPRFSTKALSPSQVNSIVRYVRYAKSPDDRGGWAIGHVGPIPEGLVAWFLGMTALVACCIAIGRRFRRG
;
A
#
# COMPACT_ATOMS: atom_id res chain seq x y z
N MET A 1 -29.20 -56.86 25.79
CA MET A 1 -29.55 -56.06 24.59
C MET A 1 -29.23 -54.60 24.88
N ARG A 2 -28.20 -54.08 24.22
CA ARG A 2 -27.51 -52.81 24.50
C ARG A 2 -28.14 -51.74 23.59
N ARG A 3 -28.91 -50.80 24.14
CA ARG A 3 -29.40 -49.64 23.38
C ARG A 3 -28.74 -48.37 23.90
N LEU A 4 -27.74 -47.95 23.14
CA LEU A 4 -27.17 -46.61 23.10
C LEU A 4 -28.24 -45.63 22.64
N LEU A 5 -28.41 -44.51 23.34
CA LEU A 5 -28.94 -43.28 22.75
C LEU A 5 -27.96 -42.16 23.07
N VAL A 6 -27.09 -41.93 22.10
CA VAL A 6 -26.26 -40.74 21.96
C VAL A 6 -27.20 -39.62 21.53
N THR A 7 -27.66 -38.79 22.46
CA THR A 7 -28.25 -37.49 22.14
C THR A 7 -27.11 -36.53 21.86
N GLY A 8 -26.97 -36.20 20.57
CA GLY A 8 -25.83 -35.50 20.00
C GLY A 8 -25.70 -34.05 20.45
N LEU A 9 -24.45 -33.62 20.58
CA LEU A 9 -24.03 -32.23 20.50
C LEU A 9 -24.51 -31.63 19.18
N LEU A 10 -25.52 -30.76 19.23
CA LEU A 10 -25.91 -29.92 18.09
C LEU A 10 -26.18 -28.48 18.55
N ALA A 11 -25.17 -27.84 19.16
CA ALA A 11 -25.28 -26.43 19.52
C ALA A 11 -23.89 -25.80 19.70
N LEU A 12 -23.17 -25.45 18.62
CA LEU A 12 -22.01 -24.55 18.70
C LEU A 12 -21.61 -23.84 17.38
N ALA A 13 -22.28 -24.06 16.25
CA ALA A 13 -21.91 -23.45 14.96
C ALA A 13 -22.70 -22.18 14.57
N LEU A 14 -23.70 -21.76 15.36
CA LEU A 14 -24.59 -20.64 15.03
C LEU A 14 -24.02 -19.20 15.21
N PRO A 15 -23.09 -18.88 16.14
CA PRO A 15 -22.76 -17.49 16.41
C PRO A 15 -21.96 -16.80 15.31
N ALA A 16 -21.12 -17.52 14.56
CA ALA A 16 -20.25 -16.92 13.55
C ALA A 16 -21.00 -16.46 12.28
N ALA A 17 -22.03 -17.21 11.86
CA ALA A 17 -22.83 -16.83 10.69
C ALA A 17 -23.74 -15.63 10.98
N ALA A 18 -24.30 -15.57 12.19
CA ALA A 18 -25.12 -14.44 12.64
C ALA A 18 -24.29 -13.15 12.80
N ALA A 19 -23.06 -13.27 13.33
CA ALA A 19 -22.12 -12.15 13.40
C ALA A 19 -21.74 -11.64 12.00
N ALA A 20 -21.34 -12.53 11.09
CA ALA A 20 -21.00 -12.16 9.71
C ALA A 20 -22.18 -11.50 8.96
N ALA A 21 -23.42 -11.95 9.20
CA ALA A 21 -24.62 -11.33 8.65
C ALA A 21 -24.90 -9.93 9.26
N GLY A 22 -24.62 -9.75 10.56
CA GLY A 22 -24.70 -8.46 11.25
C GLY A 22 -23.70 -7.44 10.69
N ASP A 23 -22.47 -7.87 10.47
CA ASP A 23 -21.39 -7.04 9.93
C ASP A 23 -21.72 -6.60 8.49
N GLN A 24 -22.23 -7.50 7.66
CA GLN A 24 -22.63 -7.19 6.29
C GLN A 24 -23.79 -6.16 6.25
N GLN A 25 -24.75 -6.23 7.17
CA GLN A 25 -25.87 -5.28 7.24
C GLN A 25 -25.43 -3.89 7.70
N LEU A 26 -24.43 -3.80 8.58
CA LEU A 26 -23.77 -2.54 8.92
C LEU A 26 -23.05 -1.96 7.68
N GLY A 27 -22.27 -2.80 7.00
CA GLY A 27 -21.57 -2.44 5.77
C GLY A 27 -22.49 -1.91 4.67
N TYR A 28 -23.63 -2.55 4.44
CA TYR A 28 -24.64 -2.09 3.47
C TYR A 28 -25.13 -0.67 3.75
N ARG A 29 -25.42 -0.37 5.03
CA ARG A 29 -25.88 0.97 5.44
C ARG A 29 -24.81 2.04 5.22
N LEU A 30 -23.57 1.76 5.63
CA LEU A 30 -22.43 2.66 5.40
C LEU A 30 -22.14 2.86 3.91
N PHE A 31 -22.23 1.79 3.12
CA PHE A 31 -22.07 1.88 1.67
C PHE A 31 -23.09 2.82 1.03
N GLY A 32 -24.35 2.74 1.47
CA GLY A 32 -25.41 3.64 1.04
C GLY A 32 -25.16 5.11 1.40
N GLN A 33 -24.44 5.38 2.50
CA GLN A 33 -24.14 6.74 2.95
C GLN A 33 -22.89 7.32 2.27
N TYR A 34 -21.83 6.52 2.13
CA TYR A 34 -20.49 7.01 1.76
C TYR A 34 -20.02 6.62 0.36
N CYS A 35 -20.61 5.60 -0.27
CA CYS A 35 -20.03 4.99 -1.47
C CYS A 35 -20.95 5.01 -2.69
N VAL A 36 -22.27 4.83 -2.48
CA VAL A 36 -23.24 4.60 -3.57
C VAL A 36 -23.29 5.74 -4.60
N ALA A 37 -23.07 6.98 -4.17
CA ALA A 37 -23.10 8.15 -5.06
C ALA A 37 -22.06 8.08 -6.18
N CYS A 38 -20.93 7.40 -5.94
CA CYS A 38 -19.87 7.25 -6.94
C CYS A 38 -19.78 5.83 -7.48
N HIS A 39 -19.96 4.81 -6.64
CA HIS A 39 -19.79 3.40 -7.00
C HIS A 39 -21.09 2.71 -7.43
N GLY A 40 -22.22 3.42 -7.47
CA GLY A 40 -23.51 2.88 -7.90
C GLY A 40 -24.15 1.93 -6.87
N VAL A 41 -25.43 1.63 -7.10
CA VAL A 41 -26.18 0.68 -6.27
C VAL A 41 -25.54 -0.70 -6.40
N ALA A 42 -25.35 -1.38 -5.26
CA ALA A 42 -24.66 -2.68 -5.19
C ALA A 42 -23.27 -2.66 -5.84
N GLY A 43 -22.58 -1.51 -5.83
CA GLY A 43 -21.22 -1.38 -6.33
C GLY A 43 -21.08 -1.62 -7.82
N SER A 44 -22.13 -1.43 -8.62
CA SER A 44 -22.12 -1.63 -10.08
C SER A 44 -21.09 -0.77 -10.83
N GLY A 45 -20.56 0.26 -10.16
CA GLY A 45 -19.92 1.40 -10.79
C GLY A 45 -20.97 2.25 -11.49
N ILE A 46 -20.55 3.43 -11.95
CA ILE A 46 -21.39 4.20 -12.87
C ILE A 46 -20.54 4.53 -14.10
N ALA A 47 -21.11 4.25 -15.26
CA ALA A 47 -20.42 4.21 -16.55
C ALA A 47 -20.24 5.62 -17.16
N PRO A 48 -19.25 5.81 -18.07
CA PRO A 48 -18.42 4.77 -18.66
C PRO A 48 -17.02 4.72 -18.04
N ALA A 49 -16.86 4.05 -16.90
CA ALA A 49 -15.56 3.60 -16.42
C ALA A 49 -15.00 2.47 -17.33
N ARG A 50 -14.75 2.76 -18.62
CA ARG A 50 -13.88 1.92 -19.46
C ARG A 50 -12.44 2.26 -19.14
N VAL A 51 -11.86 1.48 -18.24
CA VAL A 51 -10.65 0.64 -18.42
C VAL A 51 -10.10 0.34 -17.03
N ILE A 52 -10.39 -0.86 -16.52
CA ILE A 52 -9.53 -1.55 -15.55
C ILE A 52 -8.36 -2.11 -16.41
N GLY A 53 -7.09 -1.85 -16.03
CA GLY A 53 -5.85 -2.00 -16.85
C GLY A 53 -5.68 -3.35 -17.60
N THR A 54 -4.84 -3.53 -18.62
CA THR A 54 -3.41 -3.16 -18.84
C THR A 54 -3.02 -3.37 -20.32
N GLY A 55 -1.94 -2.73 -20.84
CA GLY A 55 -1.28 -3.11 -22.11
C GLY A 55 -0.41 -2.02 -22.77
N PRO A 56 0.63 -2.37 -23.55
CA PRO A 56 1.75 -1.50 -23.96
C PRO A 56 1.45 -0.39 -24.99
N GLN A 57 0.21 -0.18 -25.42
CA GLN A 57 -0.17 0.90 -26.33
C GLN A 57 -1.41 1.69 -25.86
N ARG A 58 -1.42 2.29 -24.66
CA ARG A 58 -2.53 3.18 -24.29
C ARG A 58 -2.11 4.49 -23.61
N VAL A 59 -2.57 5.57 -24.22
CA VAL A 59 -2.45 6.97 -23.79
C VAL A 59 -3.53 7.24 -22.72
N PRO A 60 -3.20 7.88 -21.57
CA PRO A 60 -4.17 8.19 -20.54
C PRO A 60 -5.00 9.42 -20.94
N ARG A 61 -6.11 9.19 -21.63
CA ARG A 61 -7.16 10.21 -21.78
C ARG A 61 -8.36 9.84 -20.89
N GLN A 62 -8.41 10.54 -19.76
CA GLN A 62 -9.62 11.01 -19.09
C GLN A 62 -10.61 9.94 -18.62
N GLN A 63 -10.30 9.41 -17.44
CA GLN A 63 -11.21 8.78 -16.49
C GLN A 63 -12.18 9.83 -15.94
N LEU A 64 -13.12 10.29 -16.77
CA LEU A 64 -14.19 11.22 -16.39
C LEU A 64 -15.54 10.50 -16.49
N GLY A 65 -16.20 10.35 -15.35
CA GLY A 65 -17.53 9.75 -15.25
C GLY A 65 -17.58 8.58 -14.29
N LEU A 66 -17.63 8.91 -12.99
CA LEU A 66 -17.99 8.05 -11.85
C LEU A 66 -17.05 6.86 -11.55
N ALA A 67 -17.10 6.40 -10.29
CA ALA A 67 -16.10 5.48 -9.74
C ALA A 67 -16.27 4.05 -10.32
N PRO A 68 -15.19 3.25 -10.38
CA PRO A 68 -15.24 1.93 -10.99
C PRO A 68 -16.20 1.00 -10.24
N SER A 69 -16.61 -0.06 -10.93
CA SER A 69 -17.34 -1.16 -10.29
C SER A 69 -16.51 -1.78 -9.16
N LEU A 70 -17.18 -2.06 -8.05
CA LEU A 70 -16.64 -2.79 -6.90
C LEU A 70 -17.05 -4.26 -6.92
N GLN A 71 -17.79 -4.71 -7.94
CA GLN A 71 -18.15 -6.11 -8.07
C GLN A 71 -16.91 -6.93 -8.41
N GLY A 72 -16.64 -7.99 -7.63
CA GLY A 72 -15.52 -8.90 -7.83
C GLY A 72 -14.14 -8.36 -7.42
N VAL A 73 -14.03 -7.13 -6.91
CA VAL A 73 -12.75 -6.60 -6.39
C VAL A 73 -12.32 -7.31 -5.08
N GLY A 74 -13.27 -7.90 -4.37
CA GLY A 74 -13.06 -8.69 -3.16
C GLY A 74 -12.73 -7.86 -1.92
N ALA A 75 -12.56 -8.57 -0.81
CA ALA A 75 -12.16 -7.96 0.47
C ALA A 75 -10.80 -7.25 0.37
N LEU A 76 -9.89 -7.78 -0.47
CA LEU A 76 -8.54 -7.25 -0.65
C LEU A 76 -8.54 -5.76 -1.03
N ALA A 77 -9.26 -5.38 -2.09
CA ALA A 77 -9.28 -3.98 -2.52
C ALA A 77 -10.00 -3.09 -1.51
N ALA A 78 -11.11 -3.56 -0.92
CA ALA A 78 -11.86 -2.80 0.08
C ALA A 78 -10.99 -2.50 1.31
N ASP A 79 -10.30 -3.50 1.86
CA ASP A 79 -9.42 -3.36 3.02
C ASP A 79 -8.31 -2.35 2.74
N PHE A 80 -7.60 -2.52 1.63
CA PHE A 80 -6.52 -1.61 1.23
C PHE A 80 -6.97 -0.15 1.13
N TYR A 81 -8.03 0.14 0.36
CA TYR A 81 -8.45 1.52 0.11
C TYR A 81 -9.08 2.18 1.35
N LEU A 82 -9.80 1.42 2.18
CA LEU A 82 -10.44 1.94 3.39
C LEU A 82 -9.41 2.13 4.52
N ARG A 83 -8.59 1.12 4.83
CA ARG A 83 -7.62 1.19 5.93
C ARG A 83 -6.41 2.09 5.65
N THR A 84 -6.11 2.34 4.38
CA THR A 84 -5.11 3.34 4.00
C THR A 84 -5.68 4.76 4.04
N GLY A 85 -7.00 4.92 4.19
CA GLY A 85 -7.67 6.22 4.13
C GLY A 85 -7.66 6.84 2.74
N TYR A 86 -7.53 6.02 1.70
CA TYR A 86 -7.65 6.46 0.31
C TYR A 86 -9.11 6.61 -0.11
N MET A 87 -10.01 5.86 0.52
CA MET A 87 -11.45 5.99 0.35
C MET A 87 -12.12 6.27 1.70
N PRO A 88 -13.20 7.07 1.72
CA PRO A 88 -13.83 7.73 0.57
C PRO A 88 -13.04 8.94 0.05
N LEU A 89 -13.05 9.14 -1.27
CA LEU A 89 -12.48 10.32 -1.92
C LEU A 89 -13.47 11.47 -1.98
N GLN A 90 -12.97 12.70 -1.81
CA GLN A 90 -13.79 13.92 -1.96
C GLN A 90 -14.03 14.30 -3.42
N HIS A 91 -13.02 14.07 -4.28
CA HIS A 91 -13.09 14.40 -5.70
C HIS A 91 -12.49 13.26 -6.53
N VAL A 92 -13.18 12.91 -7.61
CA VAL A 92 -12.68 11.94 -8.60
C VAL A 92 -11.54 12.54 -9.41
N GLY A 93 -10.67 11.68 -9.98
CA GLY A 93 -9.58 12.09 -10.86
C GLY A 93 -8.32 12.60 -10.16
N LEU A 94 -8.36 12.80 -8.84
CA LEU A 94 -7.15 13.06 -8.04
C LEU A 94 -6.54 11.76 -7.55
N GLN A 95 -5.20 11.69 -7.56
CA GLN A 95 -4.50 10.58 -6.92
C GLN A 95 -4.83 10.57 -5.40
N PRO A 96 -5.28 9.45 -4.84
CA PRO A 96 -5.53 9.34 -3.41
C PRO A 96 -4.24 9.56 -2.61
N ARG A 97 -4.36 10.28 -1.49
CA ARG A 97 -3.30 10.42 -0.48
C ARG A 97 -3.80 9.82 0.83
N ARG A 98 -2.87 9.33 1.65
CA ARG A 98 -3.20 8.75 2.96
C ARG A 98 -3.83 9.86 3.82
N LYS A 99 -5.03 9.60 4.33
CA LYS A 99 -5.77 10.48 5.24
C LYS A 99 -6.12 9.70 6.50
N PRO A 100 -6.46 10.38 7.62
CA PRO A 100 -7.04 9.72 8.77
C PRO A 100 -8.28 8.91 8.35
N VAL A 101 -8.37 7.68 8.84
CA VAL A 101 -9.51 6.80 8.57
C VAL A 101 -10.71 7.32 9.36
N ILE A 102 -11.84 7.52 8.67
CA ILE A 102 -13.07 8.08 9.27
C ILE A 102 -13.98 7.01 9.87
N PHE A 103 -13.67 5.73 9.65
CA PHE A 103 -14.42 4.57 10.11
C PHE A 103 -13.70 3.90 11.29
N ASP A 104 -14.46 3.44 12.27
CA ASP A 104 -13.94 2.53 13.31
C ASP A 104 -13.79 1.09 12.79
N GLU A 105 -13.23 0.21 13.62
CA GLU A 105 -12.91 -1.17 13.21
C GLU A 105 -14.16 -1.98 12.80
N PRO A 106 -15.29 -1.99 13.57
CA PRO A 106 -16.52 -2.65 13.14
C PRO A 106 -17.10 -2.08 11.84
N GLN A 107 -17.03 -0.76 11.64
CA GLN A 107 -17.48 -0.12 10.40
C GLN A 107 -16.63 -0.55 9.19
N LEU A 108 -15.30 -0.63 9.37
CA LEU A 108 -14.39 -1.12 8.34
C LEU A 108 -14.68 -2.58 8.00
N GLU A 109 -14.75 -3.46 9.00
CA GLU A 109 -15.05 -4.88 8.80
C GLU A 109 -16.39 -5.09 8.08
N GLY A 110 -17.43 -4.36 8.51
CA GLY A 110 -18.73 -4.39 7.85
C GLY A 110 -18.67 -3.94 6.40
N LEU A 111 -18.04 -2.80 6.11
CA LEU A 111 -17.86 -2.30 4.73
C LEU A 111 -17.08 -3.29 3.85
N ILE A 112 -16.00 -3.85 4.37
CA ILE A 112 -15.16 -4.84 3.67
C ILE A 112 -15.97 -6.11 3.40
N ALA A 113 -16.72 -6.61 4.37
CA ALA A 113 -17.59 -7.77 4.24
C ALA A 113 -18.69 -7.52 3.19
N TYR A 114 -19.32 -6.35 3.21
CA TYR A 114 -20.31 -5.97 2.22
C TYR A 114 -19.72 -5.92 0.81
N VAL A 115 -18.59 -5.22 0.59
CA VAL A 115 -17.95 -5.16 -0.74
C VAL A 115 -17.51 -6.55 -1.20
N ALA A 116 -16.99 -7.38 -0.30
CA ALA A 116 -16.64 -8.77 -0.60
C ALA A 116 -17.85 -9.63 -1.00
N SER A 117 -19.06 -9.27 -0.57
CA SER A 117 -20.31 -9.96 -0.95
C SER A 117 -20.80 -9.62 -2.36
N LEU A 118 -20.30 -8.52 -2.97
CA LEU A 118 -20.72 -8.04 -4.29
C LEU A 118 -20.16 -8.84 -5.47
N GLY A 119 -19.45 -9.94 -5.20
CA GLY A 119 -18.96 -10.86 -6.22
C GLY A 119 -17.81 -11.73 -5.73
N ARG A 120 -17.32 -12.61 -6.61
CA ARG A 120 -16.13 -13.41 -6.32
C ARG A 120 -14.89 -12.53 -6.48
N GLY A 121 -14.18 -12.27 -5.39
CA GLY A 121 -12.94 -11.51 -5.41
C GLY A 121 -11.89 -12.05 -4.43
N PRO A 122 -10.64 -11.55 -4.53
CA PRO A 122 -9.56 -11.96 -3.68
C PRO A 122 -9.79 -11.58 -2.20
N LYS A 123 -9.30 -12.43 -1.30
CA LYS A 123 -9.26 -12.19 0.14
C LYS A 123 -8.06 -11.32 0.51
N VAL A 124 -8.12 -10.65 1.65
CA VAL A 124 -7.00 -9.91 2.24
C VAL A 124 -5.80 -10.86 2.44
N PRO A 125 -4.61 -10.56 1.88
CA PRO A 125 -3.42 -11.37 2.06
C PRO A 125 -2.92 -11.29 3.50
N LYS A 126 -2.40 -12.40 4.02
CA LYS A 126 -1.76 -12.47 5.35
C LYS A 126 -0.27 -12.76 5.16
N PRO A 127 0.57 -11.74 4.94
CA PRO A 127 1.99 -11.96 4.72
C PRO A 127 2.69 -12.41 5.99
N HIS A 128 3.72 -13.23 5.82
CA HIS A 128 4.57 -13.80 6.85
C HIS A 128 6.03 -13.34 6.64
N PRO A 129 6.35 -12.05 6.87
CA PRO A 129 7.68 -11.51 6.61
C PRO A 129 8.79 -12.19 7.41
N GLU A 130 8.47 -12.80 8.55
CA GLU A 130 9.38 -13.64 9.33
C GLU A 130 9.94 -14.83 8.54
N ARG A 131 9.18 -15.31 7.53
CA ARG A 131 9.56 -16.39 6.62
C ARG A 131 10.22 -15.90 5.33
N GLY A 132 10.32 -14.59 5.12
CA GLY A 132 10.96 -13.99 3.95
C GLY A 132 12.48 -13.90 4.08
N SER A 133 13.18 -13.88 2.95
CA SER A 133 14.62 -13.59 2.88
C SER A 133 14.85 -12.08 2.70
N LEU A 134 15.70 -11.48 3.54
CA LEU A 134 15.99 -10.04 3.46
C LEU A 134 16.77 -9.70 2.18
N SER A 135 17.78 -10.50 1.83
CA SER A 135 18.60 -10.29 0.62
C SER A 135 17.80 -10.47 -0.66
N GLU A 136 16.97 -11.51 -0.72
CA GLU A 136 16.04 -11.72 -1.84
C GLU A 136 15.04 -10.57 -1.92
N GLY A 137 14.49 -10.14 -0.79
CA GLY A 137 13.56 -9.01 -0.71
C GLY A 137 14.16 -7.71 -1.24
N MET A 138 15.42 -7.43 -0.91
CA MET A 138 16.16 -6.26 -1.41
C MET A 138 16.34 -6.32 -2.92
N GLN A 139 16.73 -7.48 -3.46
CA GLN A 139 16.89 -7.67 -4.92
C GLN A 139 15.56 -7.47 -5.63
N LEU A 140 14.52 -8.20 -5.24
CA LEU A 140 13.18 -8.09 -5.83
C LEU A 140 12.60 -6.68 -5.75
N PHE A 141 12.79 -5.99 -4.62
CA PHE A 141 12.32 -4.62 -4.47
C PHE A 141 13.10 -3.66 -5.38
N THR A 142 14.42 -3.83 -5.48
CA THR A 142 15.25 -3.04 -6.39
C THR A 142 14.80 -3.22 -7.85
N ASP A 143 14.55 -4.47 -8.25
CA ASP A 143 14.19 -4.83 -9.62
C ASP A 143 12.79 -4.40 -10.02
N HIS A 144 11.85 -4.34 -9.07
CA HIS A 144 10.42 -4.17 -9.39
C HIS A 144 9.76 -2.93 -8.78
N CYS A 145 10.35 -2.32 -7.75
CA CYS A 145 9.68 -1.30 -6.94
C CYS A 145 10.49 0.00 -6.81
N ALA A 146 11.83 -0.10 -6.70
CA ALA A 146 12.71 1.04 -6.43
C ALA A 146 12.68 2.11 -7.52
N GLY A 147 12.38 1.75 -8.77
CA GLY A 147 12.20 2.72 -9.85
C GLY A 147 11.10 3.75 -9.60
N CYS A 148 10.11 3.43 -8.76
CA CYS A 148 9.03 4.35 -8.36
C CYS A 148 9.15 4.79 -6.89
N HIS A 149 9.49 3.86 -5.98
CA HIS A 149 9.47 4.10 -4.54
C HIS A 149 10.83 4.46 -3.94
N GLN A 150 11.89 4.57 -4.76
CA GLN A 150 13.29 4.64 -4.32
C GLN A 150 13.74 3.41 -3.54
N VAL A 151 15.04 3.15 -3.46
CA VAL A 151 15.59 1.87 -2.92
C VAL A 151 15.17 1.63 -1.47
N VAL A 152 15.03 2.69 -0.66
CA VAL A 152 14.61 2.63 0.75
C VAL A 152 13.11 2.86 0.97
N GLY A 153 12.33 3.03 -0.11
CA GLY A 153 10.88 3.17 0.00
C GLY A 153 10.39 4.56 0.42
N GLU A 154 11.17 5.62 0.22
CA GLU A 154 10.76 7.02 0.51
C GLU A 154 9.71 7.57 -0.45
N GLY A 155 9.36 6.83 -1.51
CA GLY A 155 8.46 7.33 -2.55
C GLY A 155 9.18 8.23 -3.55
N GLY A 156 8.42 9.00 -4.33
CA GLY A 156 9.03 9.87 -5.33
C GLY A 156 8.02 10.43 -6.32
N TYR A 157 8.53 10.99 -7.42
CA TYR A 157 7.72 11.57 -8.49
C TYR A 157 7.97 10.76 -9.76
N VAL A 158 6.89 10.33 -10.41
CA VAL A 158 6.93 9.68 -11.73
C VAL A 158 5.93 10.38 -12.66
N THR A 159 6.03 10.10 -13.95
CA THR A 159 5.09 10.68 -14.93
C THR A 159 3.65 10.26 -14.61
N GLY A 160 2.82 11.25 -14.24
CA GLY A 160 1.40 11.03 -13.94
C GLY A 160 1.08 10.56 -12.52
N ALA A 161 2.07 10.38 -11.64
CA ALA A 161 1.83 9.95 -10.26
C ALA A 161 2.91 10.37 -9.26
N LEU A 162 2.52 10.35 -7.99
CA LEU A 162 3.39 10.52 -6.84
C LEU A 162 3.37 9.26 -5.97
N PRO A 163 4.26 8.28 -6.22
CA PRO A 163 4.46 7.13 -5.34
C PRO A 163 4.67 7.58 -3.88
N PRO A 164 3.87 7.07 -2.92
CA PRO A 164 4.00 7.46 -1.53
C PRO A 164 5.21 6.81 -0.85
N PRO A 165 5.73 7.42 0.24
CA PRO A 165 6.63 6.73 1.15
C PRO A 165 5.95 5.50 1.78
N LEU A 166 6.73 4.46 2.01
CA LEU A 166 6.26 3.17 2.55
C LEU A 166 6.39 3.07 4.07
N LYS A 167 6.91 4.11 4.75
CA LYS A 167 7.13 4.16 6.21
C LYS A 167 5.88 3.80 7.03
N ASP A 168 4.70 4.27 6.61
CA ASP A 168 3.44 4.07 7.31
C ASP A 168 2.63 2.86 6.79
N ALA A 169 3.15 2.15 5.79
CA ALA A 169 2.46 1.01 5.19
C ALA A 169 2.60 -0.24 6.07
N THR A 170 1.49 -0.89 6.44
CA THR A 170 1.54 -2.17 7.16
C THR A 170 2.00 -3.30 6.24
N SER A 171 2.42 -4.42 6.82
CA SER A 171 2.79 -5.61 6.02
C SER A 171 1.66 -6.06 5.09
N THR A 172 0.43 -6.08 5.60
CA THR A 172 -0.78 -6.37 4.82
C THR A 172 -0.95 -5.37 3.68
N GLN A 173 -0.87 -4.06 3.94
CA GLN A 173 -1.03 -3.03 2.92
C GLN A 173 0.03 -3.11 1.82
N ILE A 174 1.27 -3.47 2.14
CA ILE A 174 2.32 -3.70 1.14
C ILE A 174 1.94 -4.89 0.25
N ALA A 175 1.53 -6.01 0.84
CA ALA A 175 1.10 -7.19 0.09
C ALA A 175 -0.14 -6.91 -0.78
N GLU A 176 -1.10 -6.14 -0.27
CA GLU A 176 -2.29 -5.72 -1.00
C GLU A 176 -1.95 -4.83 -2.19
N ALA A 177 -1.12 -3.81 -1.99
CA ALA A 177 -0.66 -2.92 -3.05
C ALA A 177 0.00 -3.70 -4.20
N ILE A 178 0.86 -4.68 -3.86
CA ILE A 178 1.48 -5.57 -4.85
C ILE A 178 0.42 -6.35 -5.66
N ARG A 179 -0.67 -6.80 -5.03
CA ARG A 179 -1.72 -7.61 -5.69
C ARG A 179 -2.78 -6.79 -6.43
N ILE A 180 -3.04 -5.55 -6.00
CA ILE A 180 -3.99 -4.64 -6.63
C ILE A 180 -3.34 -3.92 -7.80
N GLY A 181 -2.13 -3.38 -7.60
CA GLY A 181 -1.55 -2.35 -8.49
C GLY A 181 -2.36 -1.04 -8.42
N PRO A 182 -2.33 -0.32 -7.29
CA PRO A 182 -3.11 0.91 -7.14
C PRO A 182 -2.57 2.04 -8.04
N TYR A 183 -3.50 2.78 -8.65
CA TYR A 183 -3.20 3.93 -9.50
C TYR A 183 -2.29 3.54 -10.69
N VAL A 184 -1.07 4.09 -10.81
CA VAL A 184 -0.11 3.72 -11.86
C VAL A 184 0.78 2.52 -11.48
N MET A 185 0.70 2.04 -10.23
CA MET A 185 1.52 0.92 -9.79
C MET A 185 1.11 -0.36 -10.54
N PRO A 186 2.05 -1.10 -11.15
CA PRO A 186 1.72 -2.33 -11.85
C PRO A 186 1.22 -3.39 -10.87
N ARG A 187 0.28 -4.22 -11.35
CA ARG A 187 -0.23 -5.36 -10.59
C ARG A 187 0.69 -6.57 -10.75
N PHE A 188 1.10 -7.17 -9.63
CA PHE A 188 1.88 -8.40 -9.62
C PHE A 188 1.03 -9.59 -9.19
N SER A 189 0.69 -10.43 -10.17
CA SER A 189 -0.02 -11.70 -9.91
C SER A 189 0.85 -12.70 -9.14
N THR A 190 0.24 -13.77 -8.62
CA THR A 190 0.97 -14.86 -7.94
C THR A 190 1.96 -15.59 -8.84
N LYS A 191 1.81 -15.47 -10.17
CA LYS A 191 2.77 -15.98 -11.16
C LYS A 191 3.98 -15.06 -11.32
N ALA A 192 3.79 -13.75 -11.21
CA ALA A 192 4.86 -12.77 -11.33
C ALA A 192 5.68 -12.65 -10.04
N LEU A 193 5.00 -12.63 -8.90
CA LEU A 193 5.61 -12.68 -7.57
C LEU A 193 4.88 -13.71 -6.73
N SER A 194 5.57 -14.77 -6.33
CA SER A 194 5.01 -15.82 -5.47
C SER A 194 4.69 -15.28 -4.06
N PRO A 195 3.88 -15.99 -3.25
CA PRO A 195 3.64 -15.60 -1.86
C PRO A 195 4.93 -15.52 -1.02
N SER A 196 5.92 -16.39 -1.25
CA SER A 196 7.20 -16.34 -0.53
C SER A 196 8.02 -15.12 -0.93
N GLN A 197 8.07 -14.79 -2.22
CA GLN A 197 8.73 -13.59 -2.73
C GLN A 197 8.08 -12.32 -2.17
N VAL A 198 6.75 -12.27 -2.08
CA VAL A 198 6.06 -11.16 -1.41
C VAL A 198 6.43 -11.06 0.06
N ASN A 199 6.57 -12.18 0.79
CA ASN A 199 7.06 -12.14 2.17
C ASN A 199 8.49 -11.56 2.26
N SER A 200 9.38 -11.93 1.33
CA SER A 200 10.73 -11.38 1.21
C SER A 200 10.70 -9.86 0.97
N ILE A 201 9.89 -9.38 0.02
CA ILE A 201 9.71 -7.94 -0.25
C ILE A 201 9.15 -7.21 0.98
N VAL A 202 8.09 -7.73 1.61
CA VAL A 202 7.50 -7.13 2.81
C VAL A 202 8.53 -7.06 3.95
N ARG A 203 9.35 -8.10 4.11
CA ARG A 203 10.45 -8.12 5.09
C ARG A 203 11.47 -7.03 4.79
N TYR A 204 11.88 -6.88 3.52
CA TYR A 204 12.81 -5.83 3.11
C TYR A 204 12.24 -4.44 3.35
N VAL A 205 11.00 -4.17 2.93
CA VAL A 205 10.36 -2.87 3.18
C VAL A 205 10.30 -2.56 4.67
N ARG A 206 10.00 -3.54 5.52
CA ARG A 206 10.05 -3.33 6.99
C ARG A 206 11.45 -2.95 7.49
N TYR A 207 12.49 -3.58 6.97
CA TYR A 207 13.88 -3.24 7.28
C TYR A 207 14.23 -1.84 6.79
N ALA A 208 13.85 -1.49 5.56
CA ALA A 208 14.16 -0.21 4.93
C ALA A 208 13.55 1.01 5.62
N LYS A 209 12.54 0.84 6.49
CA LYS A 209 11.99 1.93 7.33
C LYS A 209 12.97 2.43 8.39
N SER A 210 13.92 1.58 8.79
CA SER A 210 14.92 1.87 9.82
C SER A 210 16.14 0.99 9.58
N PRO A 211 16.91 1.25 8.50
CA PRO A 211 18.09 0.47 8.16
C PRO A 211 19.22 0.75 9.17
N ASP A 212 20.16 -0.19 9.31
CA ASP A 212 21.38 0.05 10.09
C ASP A 212 22.29 1.04 9.33
N ASP A 213 22.52 2.22 9.91
CA ASP A 213 23.37 3.27 9.33
C ASP A 213 24.86 2.98 9.57
N ARG A 214 25.38 1.98 8.87
CA ARG A 214 26.81 1.64 8.89
C ARG A 214 27.59 2.63 8.02
N GLY A 215 28.06 3.72 8.61
CA GLY A 215 28.89 4.71 7.90
C GLY A 215 28.79 6.15 8.39
N GLY A 216 27.95 6.44 9.38
CA GLY A 216 27.80 7.79 9.93
C GLY A 216 26.40 8.37 9.69
N TRP A 217 26.32 9.67 9.44
CA TRP A 217 25.04 10.40 9.35
C TRP A 217 24.30 10.10 8.03
N ALA A 218 23.08 9.57 8.10
CA ALA A 218 22.37 9.03 6.93
C ALA A 218 21.59 10.04 6.07
N ILE A 219 21.56 11.32 6.44
CA ILE A 219 20.98 12.46 5.66
C ILE A 219 19.64 12.09 4.96
N GLY A 220 18.74 11.45 5.72
CA GLY A 220 17.39 11.09 5.26
C GLY A 220 17.30 9.97 4.21
N HIS A 221 18.38 9.22 3.95
CA HIS A 221 18.43 8.04 3.06
C HIS A 221 18.00 8.32 1.61
N VAL A 222 18.03 9.59 1.19
CA VAL A 222 17.58 10.06 -0.13
C VAL A 222 18.64 9.80 -1.22
N GLY A 223 19.84 9.34 -0.83
CA GLY A 223 20.89 8.87 -1.72
C GLY A 223 21.98 9.91 -2.03
N PRO A 224 22.76 9.70 -3.11
CA PRO A 224 24.05 10.36 -3.29
C PRO A 224 23.96 11.85 -3.59
N ILE A 225 22.79 12.37 -4.00
CA ILE A 225 22.64 13.77 -4.37
C ILE A 225 22.60 14.67 -3.13
N PRO A 226 21.69 14.49 -2.14
CA PRO A 226 21.73 15.28 -0.90
C PRO A 226 23.02 15.04 -0.10
N GLU A 227 23.50 13.80 -0.05
CA GLU A 227 24.78 13.47 0.59
C GLU A 227 25.95 14.21 -0.06
N GLY A 228 26.00 14.23 -1.39
CA GLY A 228 27.02 14.96 -2.15
C GLY A 228 26.93 16.48 -1.95
N LEU A 229 25.72 17.03 -1.86
CA LEU A 229 25.53 18.45 -1.58
C LEU A 229 26.04 18.83 -0.19
N VAL A 230 25.71 18.03 0.83
CA VAL A 230 26.21 18.23 2.20
C VAL A 230 27.73 18.07 2.26
N ALA A 231 28.26 17.02 1.65
CA ALA A 231 29.71 16.79 1.57
C ALA A 231 30.42 17.94 0.85
N TRP A 232 29.83 18.47 -0.23
CA TRP A 232 30.37 19.62 -0.96
C TRP A 232 30.37 20.89 -0.10
N PHE A 233 29.27 21.22 0.58
CA PHE A 233 29.23 22.40 1.45
C PHE A 233 30.21 22.30 2.61
N LEU A 234 30.26 21.15 3.30
CA LEU A 234 31.18 20.93 4.41
C LEU A 234 32.64 20.91 3.93
N GLY A 235 32.92 20.18 2.85
CA GLY A 235 34.25 20.09 2.25
C GLY A 235 34.75 21.43 1.73
N MET A 236 33.94 22.17 0.98
CA MET A 236 34.31 23.48 0.45
C MET A 236 34.52 24.51 1.56
N THR A 237 33.66 24.50 2.59
CA THR A 237 33.81 25.39 3.75
C THR A 237 35.11 25.09 4.50
N ALA A 238 35.42 23.81 4.73
CA ALA A 238 36.66 23.40 5.38
C ALA A 238 37.90 23.79 4.55
N LEU A 239 37.87 23.56 3.24
CA LEU A 239 38.96 23.95 2.33
C LEU A 239 39.20 25.46 2.33
N VAL A 240 38.15 26.27 2.21
CA VAL A 240 38.25 27.74 2.26
C VAL A 240 38.80 28.21 3.60
N ALA A 241 38.33 27.64 4.72
CA ALA A 241 38.84 27.97 6.05
C ALA A 241 40.34 27.65 6.19
N CYS A 242 40.80 26.50 5.70
CA CYS A 242 42.21 26.13 5.65
C CYS A 242 43.04 27.10 4.80
N CYS A 243 42.56 27.46 3.61
CA CYS A 243 43.24 28.44 2.74
C CYS A 243 43.39 29.81 3.43
N ILE A 244 42.34 30.29 4.11
CA ILE A 244 42.37 31.54 4.87
C ILE A 244 43.37 31.45 6.04
N ALA A 245 43.39 30.33 6.77
CA ALA A 245 44.30 30.12 7.89
C ALA A 245 45.78 30.11 7.44
N ILE A 246 46.09 29.39 6.37
CA ILE A 246 47.42 29.33 5.77
C ILE A 246 47.83 30.71 5.25
N GLY A 247 46.97 31.38 4.48
CA GLY A 247 47.25 32.71 3.93
C GLY A 247 47.35 33.82 4.98
N ARG A 248 46.73 33.66 6.16
CA ARG A 248 46.95 34.56 7.31
C ARG A 248 48.28 34.31 8.00
N ARG A 249 48.76 33.05 8.04
CA ARG A 249 50.05 32.69 8.62
C ARG A 249 51.22 33.24 7.79
N PHE A 250 51.15 33.15 6.47
CA PHE A 250 52.18 33.69 5.58
C PHE A 250 52.28 35.22 5.56
N ARG A 251 51.21 35.95 5.93
CA ARG A 251 51.24 37.42 6.02
C ARG A 251 51.77 37.97 7.34
N ARG A 252 52.00 37.12 8.33
CA ARG A 252 52.42 37.49 9.69
C ARG A 252 53.88 37.10 10.01
N GLY A 253 54.56 36.42 9.10
CA GLY A 253 56.01 36.16 9.15
C GLY A 253 56.69 36.91 8.03
#